data_AF-A0A9X8VB44-F1
#
_entry.id   AF-A0A9X8VB44-F1
#
_cell.length_a   1.000
_cell.length_b   1.000
_cell.length_c   1.000
_cell.angle_alpha   90.00
_cell.angle_beta   90.00
_cell.angle_gamma   90.00
#
_symmetry.space_group_name_H-M   'P 1'
#
loop_
_entity.id
_entity.type
_entity.pdbx_description
1 polymer ?
#
loop_
_entity_poly.entity_id
_entity_poly.type
_entity_poly.pdbx_seq_one_letter_code
_entity_poly.pdbx_strand_id
1 'polypeptide(L)'
;MNRDFTFTIKSSSFDEDYNPSESTRITTNFANLARGENRRENLRNTLVMINNRFNTLAHWDNPKADRYSVELEIISVEMRIEDQGASFPVIEILKTNILDKKTQKRIEGIVGNNFSSYVRDYDFSVLLPAHNKNTAEFTIPDDFGDLHGNIFKHFVNSNEYHENFSKPPVICLSVSSKDTYHRTGNQHPVLGDEYRQDGASLTDRYFKKMGLQVRYFMPKNSVAPLAFYFP
;
A
#
# COMPACT_ATOMS: atom_id res chain seq x y z
N MET A 1 -2.94 -16.19 -28.68
CA MET A 1 -3.42 -17.17 -27.68
C MET A 1 -3.21 -16.52 -26.33
N ASN A 2 -4.27 -15.92 -25.75
CA ASN A 2 -4.17 -15.38 -24.40
C ASN A 2 -4.09 -16.58 -23.47
N ARG A 3 -3.00 -16.69 -22.72
CA ARG A 3 -2.98 -17.59 -21.58
C ARG A 3 -3.72 -16.86 -20.48
N ASP A 4 -4.81 -17.44 -20.00
CA ASP A 4 -5.56 -16.83 -18.91
C ASP A 4 -4.74 -17.01 -17.62
N PHE A 5 -4.44 -15.89 -16.97
CA PHE A 5 -3.83 -15.87 -15.65
C PHE A 5 -4.95 -15.73 -14.64
N THR A 6 -4.91 -16.55 -13.59
CA THR A 6 -5.87 -16.47 -12.47
C THR A 6 -5.17 -15.98 -11.22
N PHE A 7 -5.95 -15.34 -10.34
CA PHE A 7 -5.45 -14.85 -9.07
C PHE A 7 -6.07 -15.64 -7.92
N THR A 8 -5.27 -15.96 -6.92
CA THR A 8 -5.76 -16.49 -5.64
C THR A 8 -5.45 -15.46 -4.57
N ILE A 9 -6.50 -15.03 -3.85
CA ILE A 9 -6.40 -14.07 -2.76
C ILE A 9 -6.49 -14.83 -1.45
N LYS A 10 -5.52 -14.60 -0.56
CA LYS A 10 -5.53 -15.09 0.82
C LYS A 10 -5.55 -13.89 1.75
N SER A 11 -6.38 -13.96 2.79
CA SER A 11 -6.45 -12.94 3.84
C SER A 11 -5.95 -13.53 5.15
N SER A 12 -5.18 -12.74 5.90
CA SER A 12 -4.73 -13.07 7.25
C SER A 12 -4.85 -11.86 8.16
N SER A 13 -5.22 -12.09 9.41
CA SER A 13 -5.32 -11.01 10.41
C SER A 13 -3.94 -10.43 10.70
N PHE A 14 -3.85 -9.09 10.71
CA PHE A 14 -2.69 -8.38 11.23
C PHE A 14 -3.04 -7.74 12.57
N ASP A 15 -2.90 -8.54 13.63
CA ASP A 15 -3.14 -8.18 15.02
C ASP A 15 -1.87 -8.36 15.87
N GLU A 16 -1.99 -8.22 17.20
CA GLU A 16 -0.85 -8.38 18.10
C GLU A 16 -0.29 -9.81 18.16
N ASP A 17 -1.06 -10.80 17.70
CA ASP A 17 -0.67 -12.20 17.67
C ASP A 17 -0.15 -12.61 16.28
N TYR A 18 -0.17 -11.73 15.28
CA TYR A 18 0.36 -11.97 13.92
C TYR A 18 1.82 -12.43 13.95
N ASN A 19 2.04 -13.67 13.53
CA ASN A 19 3.37 -14.29 13.47
C ASN A 19 3.67 -14.72 12.02
N PRO A 20 4.59 -14.03 11.32
CA PRO A 20 4.96 -14.39 9.97
C PRO A 20 5.63 -15.77 9.94
N SER A 21 5.40 -16.55 8.88
CA SER A 21 6.15 -17.80 8.66
C SER A 21 7.64 -17.49 8.40
N GLU A 22 8.53 -18.46 8.60
CA GLU A 22 9.95 -18.32 8.25
C GLU A 22 10.17 -18.03 6.75
N SER A 23 9.26 -18.53 5.91
CA SER A 23 9.23 -18.26 4.46
C SER A 23 8.59 -16.92 4.08
N THR A 24 7.99 -16.20 5.03
CA THR A 24 7.40 -14.88 4.77
C THR A 24 8.53 -13.90 4.46
N ARG A 25 8.36 -13.20 3.35
CA ARG A 25 9.33 -12.25 2.79
C ARG A 25 9.91 -11.32 3.88
N ILE A 26 11.20 -11.03 3.81
CA ILE A 26 11.83 -10.06 4.73
C ILE A 26 11.41 -8.62 4.39
N THR A 27 11.16 -8.33 3.12
CA THR A 27 10.83 -6.96 2.66
C THR A 27 9.35 -6.59 2.78
N THR A 28 8.50 -7.45 3.35
CA THR A 28 7.17 -7.01 3.78
C THR A 28 7.31 -6.28 5.12
N ASN A 29 7.03 -4.99 5.10
CA ASN A 29 7.19 -4.08 6.25
C ASN A 29 6.54 -4.61 7.55
N PHE A 30 5.48 -5.42 7.43
CA PHE A 30 4.80 -6.09 8.54
C PHE A 30 5.63 -7.17 9.20
N ALA A 31 6.30 -8.00 8.40
CA ALA A 31 7.08 -9.12 8.90
C ALA A 31 8.27 -8.63 9.73
N ASN A 32 8.83 -7.45 9.42
CA ASN A 32 9.91 -6.87 10.22
C ASN A 32 9.45 -6.37 11.59
N LEU A 33 8.25 -5.78 11.69
CA LEU A 33 7.64 -5.41 12.98
C LEU A 33 7.27 -6.64 13.80
N ALA A 34 6.94 -7.74 13.10
CA ALA A 34 6.41 -8.96 13.69
C ALA A 34 7.49 -10.03 13.98
N ARG A 35 8.76 -9.65 14.15
CA ARG A 35 9.87 -10.59 14.46
C ARG A 35 10.56 -10.25 15.78
N GLY A 36 11.25 -11.24 16.35
CA GLY A 36 12.03 -11.10 17.58
C GLY A 36 11.21 -11.26 18.87
N GLU A 37 11.92 -11.23 20.01
CA GLU A 37 11.34 -11.51 21.34
C GLU A 37 10.24 -10.49 21.74
N ASN A 38 10.37 -9.23 21.30
CA ASN A 38 9.41 -8.15 21.60
C ASN A 38 8.30 -8.00 20.54
N ARG A 39 8.10 -9.01 19.67
CA ARG A 39 7.11 -9.00 18.57
C ARG A 39 5.73 -8.48 18.99
N ARG A 40 5.14 -9.09 20.02
CA ARG A 40 3.76 -8.79 20.44
C ARG A 40 3.63 -7.36 20.95
N GLU A 41 4.63 -6.87 21.69
CA GLU A 41 4.66 -5.50 22.19
C GLU A 41 4.80 -4.49 21.04
N ASN A 42 5.69 -4.75 20.07
CA ASN A 42 5.87 -3.92 18.89
C ASN A 42 4.57 -3.80 18.06
N LEU A 43 3.90 -4.93 17.84
CA LEU A 43 2.62 -4.99 17.12
C LEU A 43 1.52 -4.24 17.89
N ARG A 44 1.38 -4.50 19.19
CA ARG A 44 0.42 -3.80 20.05
C ARG A 44 0.63 -2.28 20.02
N ASN A 45 1.86 -1.82 20.19
CA ASN A 45 2.19 -0.39 20.17
C ASN A 45 1.86 0.24 18.80
N THR A 46 2.15 -0.48 17.71
CA THR A 46 1.82 -0.03 16.35
C THR A 46 0.31 0.09 16.14
N LEU A 47 -0.45 -0.92 16.54
CA LEU A 47 -1.93 -0.92 16.42
C LEU A 47 -2.57 0.18 17.29
N VAL A 48 -2.05 0.40 18.50
CA VAL A 48 -2.47 1.52 19.36
C VAL A 48 -2.18 2.86 18.69
N MET A 49 -1.00 3.04 18.09
CA MET A 49 -0.65 4.25 17.36
C MET A 49 -1.62 4.50 16.19
N ILE A 50 -1.96 3.47 15.42
CA ILE A 50 -2.91 3.56 14.30
C ILE A 50 -4.30 3.95 14.81
N ASN A 51 -4.78 3.31 15.88
CA ASN A 51 -6.07 3.63 16.50
C ASN A 51 -6.11 5.08 16.98
N ASN A 52 -5.08 5.53 17.70
CA ASN A 52 -4.99 6.90 18.20
C ASN A 52 -4.99 7.92 17.04
N ARG A 53 -4.23 7.63 15.98
CA ARG A 53 -4.18 8.48 14.79
C ARG A 53 -5.53 8.55 14.07
N PHE A 54 -6.20 7.41 13.89
CA PHE A 54 -7.51 7.36 13.26
C PHE A 54 -8.55 8.16 14.07
N ASN A 55 -8.62 7.94 15.38
CA ASN A 55 -9.55 8.65 16.25
C ASN A 55 -9.29 10.17 16.30
N THR A 56 -8.02 10.59 16.21
CA THR A 56 -7.65 12.01 16.12
C THR A 56 -8.20 12.67 14.84
N LEU A 57 -8.23 11.93 13.73
CA LEU A 57 -8.73 12.41 12.45
C LEU A 57 -10.27 12.38 12.38
N ALA A 58 -10.89 11.32 12.88
CA ALA A 58 -12.34 11.15 12.96
C ALA A 58 -12.93 11.75 14.25
N HIS A 59 -12.93 13.09 14.33
CA HIS A 59 -13.19 13.83 15.57
C HIS A 59 -14.64 14.34 15.75
N TRP A 60 -15.43 14.43 14.67
CA TRP A 60 -16.75 15.08 14.67
C TRP A 60 -17.79 14.41 15.58
N ASP A 61 -17.68 13.12 15.83
CA ASP A 61 -18.59 12.33 16.67
C ASP A 61 -17.84 11.44 17.67
N ASN A 62 -16.64 11.89 18.05
CA ASN A 62 -15.67 11.14 18.85
C ASN A 62 -14.96 12.02 19.90
N PRO A 63 -15.71 12.57 20.87
CA PRO A 63 -15.18 13.56 21.83
C PRO A 63 -14.07 13.01 22.75
N LYS A 64 -14.01 11.69 22.96
CA LYS A 64 -13.01 11.02 23.80
C LYS A 64 -11.84 10.41 23.02
N ALA A 65 -11.86 10.50 21.68
CA ALA A 65 -10.88 9.90 20.80
C ALA A 65 -10.68 8.37 20.99
N ASP A 66 -11.72 7.63 21.39
CA ASP A 66 -11.66 6.20 21.72
C ASP A 66 -12.75 5.35 21.01
N ARG A 67 -13.62 5.98 20.21
CA ARG A 67 -14.79 5.33 19.58
C ARG A 67 -14.42 4.28 18.54
N TYR A 68 -13.38 4.51 17.77
CA TYR A 68 -13.04 3.66 16.62
C TYR A 68 -11.85 2.77 16.90
N SER A 69 -11.88 1.56 16.35
CA SER A 69 -10.68 0.73 16.17
C SER A 69 -10.49 0.43 14.69
N VAL A 70 -9.24 0.40 14.25
CA VAL A 70 -8.86 -0.04 12.91
C VAL A 70 -8.37 -1.47 13.01
N GLU A 71 -9.00 -2.35 12.26
CA GLU A 71 -8.56 -3.72 12.03
C GLU A 71 -7.84 -3.79 10.69
N LEU A 72 -6.76 -4.59 10.65
CA LEU A 72 -5.91 -4.72 9.48
C LEU A 72 -5.86 -6.19 9.05
N GLU A 73 -5.96 -6.41 7.76
CA GLU A 73 -5.82 -7.71 7.13
C GLU A 73 -4.69 -7.63 6.11
N ILE A 74 -3.75 -8.58 6.17
CA ILE A 74 -2.77 -8.78 5.10
C ILE A 74 -3.45 -9.60 4.01
N ILE A 75 -3.50 -9.00 2.83
CA ILE A 75 -4.00 -9.60 1.60
C ILE A 75 -2.80 -10.04 0.77
N SER A 76 -2.65 -11.34 0.61
CA SER A 76 -1.62 -11.96 -0.23
C SER A 76 -2.25 -12.43 -1.55
N VAL A 77 -1.70 -11.96 -2.66
CA VAL A 77 -2.17 -12.29 -4.01
C VAL A 77 -1.15 -13.20 -4.67
N GLU A 78 -1.61 -14.38 -5.06
CA GLU A 78 -0.84 -15.36 -5.82
C GLU A 78 -1.36 -15.38 -7.27
N MET A 79 -0.44 -15.29 -8.23
CA MET A 79 -0.74 -15.41 -9.66
C MET A 79 -0.43 -16.83 -10.13
N ARG A 80 -1.31 -17.42 -10.93
CA ARG A 80 -1.10 -18.72 -11.58
C ARG A 80 -1.11 -18.60 -13.10
N ILE A 81 -0.18 -19.31 -13.72
CA ILE A 81 -0.06 -19.44 -15.18
C ILE A 81 -0.37 -20.90 -15.50
N GLU A 82 -1.40 -21.17 -16.33
CA GLU A 82 -2.03 -22.50 -16.50
C GLU A 82 -1.13 -23.66 -16.99
N ASP A 83 0.17 -23.45 -17.27
CA ASP A 83 1.09 -24.49 -17.76
C ASP A 83 2.24 -24.86 -16.80
N GLN A 84 2.39 -24.18 -15.65
CA GLN A 84 3.60 -24.34 -14.80
C GLN A 84 3.36 -24.89 -13.39
N GLY A 85 2.10 -25.11 -12.98
CA GLY A 85 1.72 -25.73 -11.70
C GLY A 85 2.08 -24.93 -10.42
N ALA A 86 3.04 -23.99 -10.49
CA ALA A 86 3.50 -23.18 -9.38
C ALA A 86 2.77 -21.82 -9.33
N SER A 87 2.30 -21.46 -8.15
CA SER A 87 1.78 -20.12 -7.84
C SER A 87 2.92 -19.16 -7.55
N PHE A 88 2.87 -17.97 -8.13
CA PHE A 88 3.83 -16.90 -7.87
C PHE A 88 3.21 -15.82 -6.96
N PRO A 89 3.78 -15.55 -5.76
CA PRO A 89 3.30 -14.46 -4.91
C PRO A 89 3.64 -13.13 -5.57
N VAL A 90 2.64 -12.32 -5.92
CA VAL A 90 2.86 -11.14 -6.76
C VAL A 90 2.62 -9.81 -6.03
N ILE A 91 1.61 -9.75 -5.17
CA ILE A 91 1.22 -8.55 -4.43
C ILE A 91 0.92 -8.93 -2.98
N GLU A 92 1.41 -8.12 -2.04
CA GLU A 92 0.93 -8.12 -0.66
C GLU A 92 0.55 -6.69 -0.27
N ILE A 93 -0.68 -6.52 0.23
CA ILE A 93 -1.27 -5.23 0.60
C ILE A 93 -2.06 -5.37 1.89
N LEU A 94 -2.32 -4.24 2.55
CA LEU A 94 -3.31 -4.20 3.62
C LEU A 94 -4.70 -3.86 3.09
N LYS A 95 -5.67 -4.55 3.68
CA LYS A 95 -7.06 -4.11 3.78
C LYS A 95 -7.32 -3.58 5.18
N THR A 96 -8.06 -2.48 5.27
CA THR A 96 -8.52 -1.93 6.54
C THR A 96 -10.00 -2.23 6.76
N ASN A 97 -10.39 -2.40 8.02
CA ASN A 97 -11.77 -2.37 8.47
C ASN A 97 -11.85 -1.45 9.70
N ILE A 98 -12.99 -0.78 9.88
CA ILE A 98 -13.21 0.14 11.00
C ILE A 98 -14.30 -0.45 11.88
N LEU A 99 -13.98 -0.70 13.14
CA LEU A 99 -14.95 -1.06 14.16
C LEU A 99 -15.40 0.21 14.89
N ASP A 100 -16.68 0.56 14.75
CA ASP A 100 -17.33 1.57 15.58
C ASP A 100 -17.78 0.92 16.90
N LYS A 101 -17.07 1.18 18.00
CA LYS A 101 -17.38 0.60 19.32
C LYS A 101 -18.69 1.11 19.91
N LYS A 102 -19.19 2.27 19.46
CA LYS A 102 -20.45 2.81 19.96
C LYS A 102 -21.63 2.06 19.35
N THR A 103 -21.58 1.77 18.05
CA THR A 103 -22.67 1.09 17.34
C THR A 103 -22.43 -0.40 17.12
N GLN A 104 -21.26 -0.91 17.48
CA GLN A 104 -20.80 -2.28 17.23
C GLN A 104 -20.86 -2.66 15.75
N LYS A 105 -20.66 -1.68 14.85
CA LYS A 105 -20.69 -1.90 13.40
C LYS A 105 -19.27 -2.01 12.87
N ARG A 106 -19.05 -3.01 12.01
CA ARG A 106 -17.85 -3.13 11.19
C ARG A 106 -18.10 -2.46 9.86
N ILE A 107 -17.23 -1.51 9.50
CA ILE A 107 -17.30 -0.72 8.28
C ILE A 107 -16.11 -1.12 7.42
N GLU A 108 -16.38 -1.54 6.19
CA GLU A 108 -15.32 -1.91 5.24
C GLU A 108 -14.48 -0.68 4.87
N GLY A 109 -13.17 -0.79 5.08
CA GLY A 109 -12.19 0.24 4.74
C GLY A 109 -11.71 0.13 3.29
N ILE A 110 -10.48 0.55 3.05
CA ILE A 110 -9.83 0.51 1.72
C ILE A 110 -8.77 -0.58 1.69
N VAL A 111 -8.47 -1.08 0.50
CA VAL A 111 -7.37 -2.01 0.24
C VAL A 111 -6.24 -1.31 -0.51
N GLY A 112 -5.01 -1.80 -0.41
CA GLY A 112 -3.87 -1.30 -1.20
C GLY A 112 -2.77 -0.61 -0.40
N ASN A 113 -2.98 -0.34 0.89
CA ASN A 113 -1.95 0.26 1.73
C ASN A 113 -0.75 -0.69 1.89
N ASN A 114 0.44 -0.11 2.10
CA ASN A 114 1.70 -0.85 2.25
C ASN A 114 1.97 -1.86 1.11
N PHE A 115 1.84 -1.36 -0.12
CA PHE A 115 1.98 -2.14 -1.34
C PHE A 115 3.38 -2.75 -1.51
N SER A 116 3.46 -4.07 -1.37
CA SER A 116 4.68 -4.88 -1.50
C SER A 116 4.56 -5.81 -2.70
N SER A 117 5.63 -5.92 -3.50
CA SER A 117 5.68 -6.81 -4.66
C SER A 117 7.09 -7.29 -4.97
N TYR A 118 7.20 -8.55 -5.42
CA TYR A 118 8.45 -9.11 -5.93
C TYR A 118 8.92 -8.43 -7.21
N VAL A 119 7.99 -8.09 -8.10
CA VAL A 119 8.31 -7.43 -9.37
C VAL A 119 8.83 -6.01 -9.11
N ARG A 120 8.20 -5.28 -8.19
CA ARG A 120 8.69 -3.95 -7.77
C ARG A 120 10.10 -4.00 -7.20
N ASP A 121 10.36 -4.92 -6.28
CA ASP A 121 11.70 -4.96 -5.66
C ASP A 121 12.76 -5.37 -6.68
N TYR A 122 12.43 -6.27 -7.62
CA TYR A 122 13.32 -6.59 -8.74
C TYR A 122 13.59 -5.36 -9.61
N ASP A 123 12.56 -4.64 -10.02
CA ASP A 123 12.68 -3.44 -10.84
C ASP A 123 13.62 -2.41 -10.17
N PHE A 124 13.32 -2.02 -8.93
CA PHE A 124 14.06 -0.97 -8.23
C PHE A 124 15.43 -1.40 -7.68
N SER A 125 15.59 -2.66 -7.28
CA SER A 125 16.79 -3.11 -6.55
C SER A 125 17.76 -3.91 -7.43
N VAL A 126 17.31 -4.40 -8.59
CA VAL A 126 18.13 -5.20 -9.50
C VAL A 126 18.21 -4.57 -10.88
N LEU A 127 17.06 -4.41 -11.57
CA LEU A 127 17.03 -3.95 -12.96
C LEU A 127 17.56 -2.53 -13.11
N LEU A 128 17.03 -1.58 -12.33
CA LEU A 128 17.41 -0.17 -12.42
C LEU A 128 18.90 0.07 -12.05
N PRO A 129 19.44 -0.51 -10.95
CA PRO A 129 20.87 -0.43 -10.67
C PRO A 129 21.74 -1.10 -11.75
N ALA A 130 21.33 -2.25 -12.28
CA ALA A 130 22.08 -2.96 -13.32
C ALA A 130 22.14 -2.15 -14.63
N HIS A 131 21.03 -1.51 -15.02
CA HIS A 131 20.95 -0.65 -16.21
C HIS A 131 21.90 0.55 -16.14
N ASN A 132 22.04 1.13 -14.94
CA ASN A 132 22.89 2.30 -14.71
C ASN A 132 24.32 1.95 -14.30
N LYS A 133 24.69 0.66 -14.34
CA LYS A 133 26.04 0.24 -13.97
C LYS A 133 27.04 0.73 -15.02
N ASN A 134 28.05 1.46 -14.57
CA ASN A 134 29.09 2.07 -15.42
C ASN A 134 28.59 3.12 -16.41
N THR A 135 27.41 3.71 -16.21
CA THR A 135 26.95 4.87 -16.98
C THR A 135 27.29 6.16 -16.24
N ALA A 136 27.66 7.21 -16.99
CA ALA A 136 27.94 8.52 -16.39
C ALA A 136 26.67 9.27 -15.99
N GLU A 137 25.57 9.02 -16.71
CA GLU A 137 24.27 9.63 -16.48
C GLU A 137 23.23 8.59 -16.07
N PHE A 138 22.31 9.01 -15.20
CA PHE A 138 21.19 8.18 -14.78
C PHE A 138 20.10 8.16 -15.87
N THR A 139 19.72 6.95 -16.27
CA THR A 139 18.65 6.69 -17.24
C THR A 139 17.72 5.59 -16.73
N ILE A 140 16.55 5.49 -17.33
CA ILE A 140 15.50 4.55 -16.94
C ILE A 140 15.25 3.61 -18.12
N PRO A 141 15.20 2.29 -17.93
CA PRO A 141 14.81 1.36 -18.99
C PRO A 141 13.45 1.72 -19.59
N ASP A 142 13.29 1.56 -20.91
CA ASP A 142 12.04 1.94 -21.60
C ASP A 142 10.81 1.19 -21.07
N ASP A 143 11.00 -0.08 -20.69
CA ASP A 143 9.99 -1.00 -20.17
C ASP A 143 9.88 -1.00 -18.63
N PHE A 144 10.56 -0.05 -17.95
CA PHE A 144 10.60 -0.01 -16.50
C PHE A 144 9.20 0.09 -15.87
N GLY A 145 8.81 -0.95 -15.13
CA GLY A 145 7.51 -1.07 -14.48
C GLY A 145 6.37 -1.57 -15.36
N ASP A 146 6.59 -1.87 -16.65
CA ASP A 146 5.54 -2.32 -17.56
C ASP A 146 4.96 -3.68 -17.14
N LEU A 147 5.82 -4.64 -16.79
CA LEU A 147 5.38 -5.96 -16.33
C LEU A 147 4.51 -5.84 -15.07
N HIS A 148 4.99 -5.11 -14.07
CA HIS A 148 4.25 -4.94 -12.82
C HIS A 148 2.95 -4.15 -13.04
N GLY A 149 2.99 -3.09 -13.85
CA GLY A 149 1.84 -2.31 -14.26
C GLY A 149 0.77 -3.18 -14.91
N ASN A 150 1.16 -4.06 -15.83
CA ASN A 150 0.25 -4.97 -16.49
C ASN A 150 -0.33 -5.99 -15.51
N ILE A 151 0.47 -6.60 -14.63
CA ILE A 151 -0.05 -7.54 -13.63
C ILE A 151 -1.06 -6.85 -12.70
N PHE A 152 -0.73 -5.66 -12.19
CA PHE A 152 -1.63 -4.90 -11.33
C PHE A 152 -2.96 -4.59 -12.02
N LYS A 153 -2.91 -4.10 -13.27
CA LYS A 153 -4.11 -3.82 -14.06
C LYS A 153 -4.96 -5.07 -14.29
N HIS A 154 -4.34 -6.23 -14.55
CA HIS A 154 -5.10 -7.47 -14.68
C HIS A 154 -5.74 -7.88 -13.35
N PHE A 155 -5.01 -7.76 -12.24
CA PHE A 155 -5.52 -8.09 -10.91
C PHE A 155 -6.72 -7.22 -10.53
N VAL A 156 -6.63 -5.89 -10.61
CA VAL A 156 -7.71 -5.00 -10.16
C VAL A 156 -8.97 -5.06 -11.03
N ASN A 157 -8.87 -5.62 -12.24
CA ASN A 157 -9.99 -5.84 -13.16
C ASN A 157 -10.45 -7.31 -13.19
N SER A 158 -9.89 -8.17 -12.34
CA SER A 158 -10.24 -9.59 -12.31
C SER A 158 -11.50 -9.84 -11.49
N ASN A 159 -12.19 -10.95 -11.77
CA ASN A 159 -13.36 -11.36 -11.00
C ASN A 159 -12.99 -11.56 -9.51
N GLU A 160 -11.83 -12.15 -9.25
CA GLU A 160 -11.36 -12.42 -7.90
C GLU A 160 -11.18 -11.12 -7.09
N TYR A 161 -10.72 -10.04 -7.71
CA TYR A 161 -10.65 -8.73 -7.05
C TYR A 161 -12.06 -8.21 -6.71
N HIS A 162 -12.97 -8.21 -7.69
CA HIS A 162 -14.33 -7.70 -7.52
C HIS A 162 -15.20 -8.54 -6.56
N GLU A 163 -14.92 -9.83 -6.42
CA GLU A 163 -15.56 -10.71 -5.45
C GLU A 163 -15.08 -10.46 -4.01
N ASN A 164 -13.84 -9.95 -3.83
CA ASN A 164 -13.22 -9.76 -2.51
C ASN A 164 -13.23 -8.31 -2.02
N PHE A 165 -13.32 -7.32 -2.92
CA PHE A 165 -13.21 -5.90 -2.59
C PHE A 165 -14.26 -5.06 -3.31
N SER A 166 -14.97 -4.23 -2.54
CA SER A 166 -15.99 -3.31 -3.05
C SER A 166 -15.43 -1.95 -3.51
N LYS A 167 -14.17 -1.64 -3.18
CA LYS A 167 -13.53 -0.35 -3.43
C LYS A 167 -12.24 -0.52 -4.21
N PRO A 168 -11.87 0.46 -5.07
CA PRO A 168 -10.58 0.44 -5.75
C PRO A 168 -9.42 0.53 -4.75
N PRO A 169 -8.22 0.08 -5.15
CA PRO A 169 -7.07 0.13 -4.26
C PRO A 169 -6.56 1.57 -4.15
N VAL A 170 -6.11 1.95 -2.97
CA VAL A 170 -5.41 3.22 -2.73
C VAL A 170 -4.09 2.93 -2.04
N ILE A 171 -3.01 3.46 -2.60
CA ILE A 171 -1.65 3.29 -2.06
C ILE A 171 -1.22 4.63 -1.47
N CYS A 172 -0.83 4.62 -0.20
CA CYS A 172 -0.34 5.79 0.50
C CYS A 172 1.16 5.64 0.80
N LEU A 173 1.96 6.60 0.36
CA LEU A 173 3.41 6.62 0.56
C LEU A 173 3.87 7.96 1.14
N SER A 174 4.97 7.92 1.89
CA SER A 174 5.71 9.13 2.25
C SER A 174 6.31 9.77 1.00
N VAL A 175 6.39 11.09 1.01
CA VAL A 175 7.05 11.87 -0.05
C VAL A 175 8.56 11.93 0.12
N SER A 176 9.25 12.30 -0.95
CA SER A 176 10.70 12.52 -0.97
C SER A 176 11.07 13.79 -0.19
N SER A 177 12.16 13.75 0.58
CA SER A 177 12.72 14.94 1.23
C SER A 177 13.57 15.82 0.30
N LYS A 178 13.83 15.37 -0.93
CA LYS A 178 14.64 16.08 -1.93
C LYS A 178 13.82 17.06 -2.76
N ASP A 179 12.50 16.90 -2.76
CA ASP A 179 11.59 17.64 -3.60
C ASP A 179 10.89 18.74 -2.81
N THR A 180 10.52 19.82 -3.51
CA THR A 180 9.75 20.92 -2.93
C THR A 180 8.27 20.74 -3.25
N TYR A 181 7.43 20.83 -2.23
CA TYR A 181 5.98 20.71 -2.34
C TYR A 181 5.33 22.06 -2.05
N HIS A 182 4.55 22.56 -3.01
CA HIS A 182 3.83 23.82 -2.89
C HIS A 182 2.38 23.57 -2.52
N ARG A 183 1.93 24.20 -1.44
CA ARG A 183 0.51 24.18 -1.05
C ARG A 183 -0.30 24.81 -2.19
N THR A 184 -1.39 24.15 -2.54
CA THR A 184 -2.36 24.67 -3.50
C THR A 184 -3.39 25.54 -2.77
N GLY A 185 -4.65 25.56 -3.22
CA GLY A 185 -5.76 26.17 -2.49
C GLY A 185 -6.81 25.18 -1.98
N ASN A 186 -6.70 23.89 -2.33
CA ASN A 186 -7.70 22.90 -1.94
C ASN A 186 -7.40 22.31 -0.55
N GLN A 187 -8.45 22.04 0.21
CA GLN A 187 -8.38 21.45 1.53
C GLN A 187 -9.43 20.35 1.68
N HIS A 188 -8.98 19.16 2.02
CA HIS A 188 -9.85 18.02 2.31
C HIS A 188 -10.13 17.97 3.83
N PRO A 189 -11.38 17.68 4.27
CA PRO A 189 -11.75 17.73 5.69
C PRO A 189 -10.92 16.81 6.61
N VAL A 190 -10.52 15.64 6.09
CA VAL A 190 -9.66 14.67 6.80
C VAL A 190 -8.19 14.72 6.37
N LEU A 191 -7.91 14.65 5.06
CA LEU A 191 -6.55 14.63 4.53
C LEU A 191 -5.81 15.97 4.63
N GLY A 192 -6.48 17.06 4.99
CA GLY A 192 -5.86 18.37 5.18
C GLY A 192 -5.57 19.09 3.87
N ASP A 193 -4.53 19.91 3.88
CA ASP A 193 -4.19 20.77 2.75
C ASP A 193 -3.58 19.96 1.60
N GLU A 194 -3.98 20.30 0.37
CA GLU A 194 -3.42 19.71 -0.84
C GLU A 194 -2.13 20.42 -1.28
N TYR A 195 -1.16 19.61 -1.69
CA TYR A 195 0.14 20.03 -2.19
C TYR A 195 0.36 19.51 -3.61
N ARG A 196 1.27 20.18 -4.32
CA ARG A 196 1.76 19.77 -5.63
C ARG A 196 3.28 19.88 -5.67
N GLN A 197 3.90 18.98 -6.41
CA GLN A 197 5.32 19.02 -6.76
C GLN A 197 5.49 19.39 -8.24
N ASP A 198 6.63 19.98 -8.57
CA ASP A 198 7.03 20.20 -9.95
C ASP A 198 7.59 18.91 -10.58
N GLY A 199 7.00 18.49 -11.70
CA GLY A 199 7.38 17.27 -12.39
C GLY A 199 6.80 15.98 -11.78
N ALA A 200 7.28 14.84 -12.26
CA ALA A 200 6.88 13.52 -11.79
C ALA A 200 8.11 12.75 -11.30
N SER A 201 8.07 12.24 -10.07
CA SER A 201 9.13 11.37 -9.56
C SER A 201 9.19 10.04 -10.31
N LEU A 202 10.29 9.31 -10.16
CA LEU A 202 10.40 7.95 -10.68
C LEU A 202 9.27 7.05 -10.17
N THR A 203 8.92 7.20 -8.88
CA THR A 203 7.84 6.47 -8.24
C THR A 203 6.48 6.81 -8.87
N ASP A 204 6.21 8.10 -9.14
CA ASP A 204 4.97 8.51 -9.80
C ASP A 204 4.85 7.92 -11.20
N ARG A 205 5.95 7.96 -11.98
CA ARG A 205 5.99 7.35 -13.32
C ARG A 205 5.78 5.84 -13.27
N TYR A 206 6.31 5.18 -12.26
CA TYR A 206 6.15 3.73 -12.06
C TYR A 206 4.70 3.37 -11.72
N PHE A 207 4.07 4.04 -10.75
CA PHE A 207 2.66 3.82 -10.42
C PHE A 207 1.71 4.24 -11.55
N LYS A 208 2.11 5.19 -12.40
CA LYS A 208 1.35 5.52 -13.63
C LYS A 208 1.25 4.33 -14.60
N LYS A 209 2.24 3.42 -14.66
CA LYS A 209 2.16 2.18 -15.46
C LYS A 209 1.06 1.23 -14.97
N MET A 210 0.71 1.31 -13.69
CA MET A 210 -0.41 0.60 -13.07
C MET A 210 -1.77 1.25 -13.36
N GLY A 211 -1.79 2.39 -14.06
CA GLY A 211 -3.00 3.17 -14.29
C GLY A 211 -3.38 4.08 -13.12
N LEU A 212 -2.46 4.35 -12.20
CA LEU A 212 -2.72 5.20 -11.04
C LEU A 212 -2.29 6.65 -11.28
N GLN A 213 -3.05 7.58 -10.72
CA GLN A 213 -2.73 9.00 -10.58
C GLN A 213 -2.36 9.31 -9.13
N VAL A 214 -1.66 10.43 -8.90
CA VAL A 214 -1.17 10.83 -7.58
C VAL A 214 -1.70 12.21 -7.16
N ARG A 215 -2.06 12.34 -5.89
CA ARG A 215 -2.31 13.62 -5.21
C ARG A 215 -1.60 13.64 -3.88
N TYR A 216 -1.18 14.83 -3.43
CA TYR A 216 -0.44 14.98 -2.19
C TYR A 216 -1.26 15.74 -1.17
N PHE A 217 -1.43 15.19 0.02
CA PHE A 217 -2.17 15.85 1.09
C PHE A 217 -1.38 15.79 2.39
N MET A 218 -1.44 16.85 3.19
CA MET A 218 -0.84 16.89 4.53
C MET A 218 -1.93 16.86 5.60
N PRO A 219 -2.24 15.66 6.17
CA PRO A 219 -3.19 15.57 7.26
C PRO A 219 -2.74 16.39 8.46
N LYS A 220 -3.71 16.83 9.28
CA LYS A 220 -3.42 17.58 10.50
C LYS A 220 -2.41 16.84 11.37
N ASN A 221 -1.44 17.56 11.95
CA ASN A 221 -0.36 16.99 12.77
C ASN A 221 0.54 15.98 12.01
N SER A 222 0.63 16.08 10.69
CA SER A 222 1.71 15.46 9.92
C SER A 222 2.87 16.44 9.75
N VAL A 223 4.09 15.92 9.57
CA VAL A 223 5.31 16.73 9.37
C VAL A 223 5.61 17.00 7.88
N ALA A 224 4.95 16.27 6.98
CA ALA A 224 5.10 16.37 5.53
C ALA A 224 3.81 15.87 4.84
N PRO A 225 3.55 16.27 3.58
CA PRO A 225 2.47 15.67 2.80
C PRO A 225 2.73 14.18 2.53
N LEU A 226 1.66 13.44 2.27
CA LEU A 226 1.66 12.04 1.85
C LEU A 226 1.18 11.95 0.40
N ALA A 227 1.76 11.04 -0.37
CA ALA A 227 1.34 10.73 -1.73
C ALA A 227 0.24 9.67 -1.71
N PHE A 228 -0.91 9.99 -2.30
CA PHE A 228 -2.04 9.10 -2.46
C PHE A 228 -2.16 8.71 -3.92
N TYR A 229 -1.90 7.43 -4.23
CA TYR A 229 -2.08 6.85 -5.55
C TYR A 229 -3.42 6.14 -5.63
N PHE A 230 -4.19 6.45 -6.66
CA PHE A 230 -5.54 5.92 -6.88
C PHE A 230 -5.82 5.83 -8.39
N PRO A 231 -6.76 4.97 -8.84
CA PRO A 231 -7.15 4.91 -10.25
C PRO A 231 -7.70 6.22 -10.82
#